data_AF-A0A9Q0NHH6-F1
#
_entry.id   AF-A0A9Q0NHH6-F1
#
_cell.length_a   1.000
_cell.length_b   1.000
_cell.length_c   1.000
_cell.angle_alpha   90.00
_cell.angle_beta   90.00
_cell.angle_gamma   90.00
#
_symmetry.space_group_name_H-M   'P 1'
#
loop_
_entity.id
_entity.type
_entity.pdbx_description
1 polymer ?
#
loop_
_entity_poly.entity_id
_entity_poly.type
_entity_poly.pdbx_seq_one_letter_code
_entity_poly.pdbx_strand_id
1 'polypeptide(L)'
;VSCIDNKVLQIINQKLEALSMAMIHGYWNIRGYAQPIRLLLAHAGAEYEDKRYNYGSTPETLRSECTHSQSDYFLPKLVLNTKTRDTILDQLPILGQRNDYRAKPTNMVLILGNWRIRGYAQPIRLLLAHACAQYEDKRYDFGPTPDTWTTEWLKEKFNLGLDFPNLPYLFDGDVKMTQSIAILRYLGRKFKLVPSNEREGARVYMLEQEILDWRTQQSELFYNSNFESSKGAYIEGLKGKVKSLSTFLGNNDFFSGGGLTYVDFLVYEWLDVNRLFYPELLNGIDNLENFQKRIESLPNIADYIKSEKFIKFPLNGIMAEWGGK
;
A
#
# COMPACT_ATOMS: atom_id res chain seq x y z
N VAL A 1 9.25 6.52 -48.59
CA VAL A 1 8.28 5.60 -47.94
C VAL A 1 8.03 6.14 -46.54
N SER A 2 6.85 6.58 -46.14
CA SER A 2 5.58 6.76 -46.86
C SER A 2 4.87 7.91 -46.16
N CYS A 3 4.11 8.69 -46.93
CA CYS A 3 2.92 9.35 -46.39
C CYS A 3 2.22 8.34 -45.48
N ILE A 4 2.18 8.60 -44.17
CA ILE A 4 1.14 8.00 -43.37
C ILE A 4 -0.12 8.58 -43.99
N ASP A 5 -0.78 7.75 -44.79
CA ASP A 5 -1.95 8.10 -45.57
C ASP A 5 -2.89 8.88 -44.65
N ASN A 6 -3.39 10.05 -45.08
CA ASN A 6 -4.27 10.85 -44.24
C ASN A 6 -5.49 10.01 -43.79
N LYS A 7 -5.87 8.98 -44.56
CA LYS A 7 -6.82 7.94 -44.13
C LYS A 7 -6.33 7.09 -42.96
N VAL A 8 -5.06 6.70 -42.92
CA VAL A 8 -4.47 5.96 -41.79
C VAL A 8 -4.40 6.83 -40.54
N LEU A 9 -4.01 8.10 -40.65
CA LEU A 9 -4.07 9.07 -39.54
C LEU A 9 -5.51 9.31 -39.06
N GLN A 10 -6.47 9.41 -39.97
CA GLN A 10 -7.88 9.61 -39.65
C GLN A 10 -8.52 8.35 -39.05
N ILE A 11 -8.11 7.15 -39.49
CA ILE A 11 -8.52 5.86 -38.89
C ILE A 11 -7.85 5.67 -37.53
N ILE A 12 -6.58 6.09 -37.35
CA ILE A 12 -5.90 6.09 -36.04
C ILE A 12 -6.61 7.05 -35.10
N ASN A 13 -6.95 8.26 -35.54
CA ASN A 13 -7.67 9.24 -34.73
C ASN A 13 -9.11 8.80 -34.45
N GLN A 14 -9.85 8.25 -35.41
CA GLN A 14 -11.18 7.67 -35.16
C GLN A 14 -11.10 6.44 -34.25
N LYS A 15 -10.05 5.62 -34.35
CA LYS A 15 -9.83 4.50 -33.42
C LYS A 15 -9.41 4.99 -32.05
N LEU A 16 -8.66 6.09 -31.93
CA LEU A 16 -8.29 6.74 -30.67
C LEU A 16 -9.48 7.44 -30.02
N GLU A 17 -10.35 8.10 -30.80
CA GLU A 17 -11.64 8.65 -30.37
C GLU A 17 -12.60 7.54 -29.96
N ALA A 18 -12.65 6.41 -30.69
CA ALA A 18 -13.41 5.23 -30.32
C ALA A 18 -12.78 4.43 -29.15
N LEU A 19 -11.48 4.60 -28.89
CA LEU A 19 -10.75 4.10 -27.72
C LEU A 19 -10.80 5.10 -26.55
N SER A 20 -11.28 6.32 -26.78
CA SER A 20 -11.60 7.29 -25.74
C SER A 20 -12.88 6.84 -25.06
N MET A 21 -12.75 5.78 -24.25
CA MET A 21 -13.62 5.76 -23.09
C MET A 21 -13.28 6.99 -22.29
N ALA A 22 -14.24 7.93 -22.21
CA ALA A 22 -14.14 9.04 -21.29
C ALA A 22 -13.67 8.51 -19.94
N MET A 23 -12.64 9.13 -19.37
CA MET A 23 -12.21 8.79 -18.02
C MET A 23 -13.41 8.98 -17.11
N ILE A 24 -13.84 7.94 -16.39
CA ILE A 24 -15.01 8.06 -15.49
C ILE A 24 -14.49 8.23 -14.08
N HIS A 25 -14.84 9.34 -13.45
CA HIS A 25 -14.58 9.58 -12.05
C HIS A 25 -15.90 9.55 -11.27
N GLY A 26 -16.07 8.50 -10.47
CA GLY A 26 -17.28 8.28 -9.67
C GLY A 26 -17.09 8.71 -8.22
N TYR A 27 -18.02 9.51 -7.68
CA TYR A 27 -18.05 9.82 -6.25
C TYR A 27 -19.43 10.24 -5.77
N TRP A 28 -19.61 10.30 -4.45
CA TRP A 28 -20.79 10.91 -3.84
C TRP A 28 -21.00 12.35 -4.36
N ASN A 29 -22.25 12.80 -4.38
CA ASN A 29 -22.64 14.15 -4.80
C ASN A 29 -22.30 15.20 -3.72
N ILE A 30 -21.05 15.21 -3.30
CA ILE A 30 -20.41 16.14 -2.37
C ILE A 30 -19.00 16.47 -2.88
N ARG A 31 -18.30 17.40 -2.23
CA ARG A 31 -16.89 17.69 -2.52
C ARG A 31 -16.00 16.50 -2.15
N GLY A 32 -15.92 16.19 -0.85
CA GLY A 32 -15.17 15.07 -0.27
C GLY A 32 -13.80 14.79 -0.89
N TYR A 33 -13.40 13.52 -0.91
CA TYR A 33 -12.12 13.07 -1.49
C TYR A 33 -12.03 13.20 -3.02
N ALA A 34 -13.17 13.40 -3.70
CA ALA A 34 -13.19 13.62 -5.14
C ALA A 34 -12.68 15.00 -5.57
N GLN A 35 -12.73 16.01 -4.68
CA GLN A 35 -12.40 17.37 -5.09
C GLN A 35 -10.95 17.55 -5.58
N PRO A 36 -9.91 17.01 -4.90
CA PRO A 36 -8.54 17.07 -5.41
C PRO A 36 -8.38 16.38 -6.78
N ILE A 37 -9.09 15.26 -7.00
CA ILE A 37 -9.04 14.54 -8.28
C ILE A 37 -9.67 15.39 -9.40
N ARG A 38 -10.84 15.99 -9.15
CA ARG A 38 -11.49 16.91 -10.09
C ARG A 38 -10.60 18.12 -10.42
N LEU A 39 -9.91 18.68 -9.43
CA LEU A 39 -8.96 19.78 -9.64
C LEU A 39 -7.76 19.36 -10.50
N LEU A 40 -7.22 18.16 -10.27
CA LEU A 40 -6.13 17.61 -11.07
C LEU A 40 -6.56 17.42 -12.53
N LEU A 41 -7.74 16.83 -12.76
CA LEU A 41 -8.27 16.62 -14.11
C LEU A 41 -8.56 17.93 -14.83
N ALA A 42 -9.16 18.90 -14.13
CA ALA A 42 -9.42 20.23 -14.66
C ALA A 42 -8.11 20.96 -15.00
N HIS A 43 -7.10 20.89 -14.14
CA HIS A 43 -5.78 21.49 -14.38
C HIS A 43 -5.07 20.85 -15.58
N ALA A 44 -5.18 19.52 -15.73
CA ALA A 44 -4.60 18.79 -16.84
C ALA A 44 -5.33 18.99 -18.17
N GLY A 45 -6.50 19.64 -18.17
CA GLY A 45 -7.37 19.74 -19.35
C GLY A 45 -7.91 18.39 -19.81
N ALA A 46 -7.98 17.40 -18.91
CA ALA A 46 -8.44 16.06 -19.24
C ALA A 46 -9.97 16.02 -19.36
N GLU A 47 -10.48 15.42 -20.44
CA GLU A 47 -11.91 15.14 -20.58
C GLU A 47 -12.31 13.92 -19.72
N TYR A 48 -13.35 14.07 -18.90
CA TYR A 48 -13.82 13.01 -18.02
C TYR A 48 -15.33 13.13 -17.71
N GLU A 49 -15.98 11.99 -17.45
CA GLU A 49 -17.34 11.92 -16.90
C GLU A 49 -17.27 12.01 -15.36
N ASP A 50 -17.86 13.06 -14.77
CA ASP A 50 -18.03 13.18 -13.30
C ASP A 50 -19.32 12.51 -12.87
N LYS A 51 -19.26 11.21 -12.60
CA LYS A 51 -20.43 10.42 -12.20
C LYS A 51 -20.73 10.63 -10.72
N ARG A 52 -21.84 11.33 -10.42
CA ARG A 52 -22.21 11.71 -9.05
C ARG A 52 -23.35 10.86 -8.49
N TYR A 53 -23.14 10.31 -7.30
CA TYR A 53 -24.13 9.48 -6.59
C TYR A 53 -24.78 10.25 -5.44
N ASN A 54 -26.12 10.35 -5.43
CA ASN A 54 -26.84 11.00 -4.34
C ASN A 54 -26.93 10.09 -3.11
N TYR A 55 -26.97 10.71 -1.92
CA TYR A 55 -27.23 10.00 -0.67
C TYR A 55 -28.74 9.68 -0.58
N GLY A 56 -29.16 8.42 -0.73
CA GLY A 56 -30.59 8.06 -0.66
C GLY A 56 -30.96 6.67 -1.16
N SER A 57 -31.91 6.06 -0.43
CA SER A 57 -32.52 4.71 -0.52
C SER A 57 -31.90 3.72 -1.51
N THR A 58 -30.95 2.92 -1.02
CA THR A 58 -30.68 1.59 -1.59
C THR A 58 -32.02 0.84 -1.69
N PRO A 59 -32.47 0.40 -2.88
CA PRO A 59 -33.62 -0.47 -3.02
C PRO A 59 -33.50 -1.66 -2.05
N GLU A 60 -34.58 -2.06 -1.37
CA GLU A 60 -34.54 -3.17 -0.41
C GLU A 60 -33.97 -4.45 -1.02
N THR A 61 -34.15 -4.65 -2.33
CA THR A 61 -33.60 -5.76 -3.12
C THR A 61 -32.06 -5.77 -3.18
N LEU A 62 -31.41 -4.62 -3.06
CA LEU A 62 -29.94 -4.49 -3.04
C LEU A 62 -29.39 -4.46 -1.60
N ARG A 63 -30.25 -4.26 -0.59
CA ARG A 63 -29.84 -4.31 0.84
C ARG A 63 -29.55 -5.73 1.32
N SER A 64 -30.22 -6.75 0.78
CA SER A 64 -29.93 -8.16 1.09
C SER A 64 -28.60 -8.64 0.50
N GLU A 65 -28.08 -7.95 -0.52
CA GLU A 65 -26.76 -8.20 -1.09
C GLU A 65 -25.67 -7.36 -0.38
N CYS A 66 -25.99 -6.16 0.10
CA CYS A 66 -25.10 -5.34 0.93
C CYS A 66 -25.18 -5.74 2.42
N THR A 67 -24.54 -6.84 2.79
CA THR A 67 -24.19 -7.06 4.21
C THR A 67 -23.10 -6.06 4.60
N HIS A 68 -23.31 -5.30 5.67
CA HIS A 68 -22.42 -4.22 6.08
C HIS A 68 -21.03 -4.75 6.48
N SER A 69 -20.08 -4.65 5.57
CA SER A 69 -18.73 -4.11 5.77
C SER A 69 -18.34 -3.44 4.46
N GLN A 70 -17.43 -2.46 4.44
CA GLN A 70 -17.09 -1.67 3.25
C GLN A 70 -16.38 -2.45 2.11
N SER A 71 -16.74 -3.71 1.84
CA SER A 71 -16.00 -4.60 0.93
C SER A 71 -16.61 -4.81 -0.45
N ASP A 72 -17.89 -4.51 -0.69
CA ASP A 72 -18.52 -4.91 -1.95
C ASP A 72 -18.58 -3.74 -2.93
N TYR A 73 -17.39 -3.38 -3.45
CA TYR A 73 -17.30 -2.67 -4.72
C TYR A 73 -17.95 -3.53 -5.80
N PHE A 74 -19.17 -3.19 -6.18
CA PHE A 74 -19.75 -3.60 -7.46
C PHE A 74 -18.74 -3.27 -8.56
N LEU A 75 -18.04 -4.29 -9.06
CA LEU A 75 -17.45 -4.25 -10.40
C LEU A 75 -18.61 -4.52 -11.37
N PRO A 76 -19.20 -3.50 -12.02
CA PRO A 76 -19.93 -3.80 -13.24
C PRO A 76 -18.93 -4.49 -14.18
N LYS A 77 -19.29 -5.69 -14.66
CA LYS A 77 -18.60 -6.36 -15.77
C LYS A 77 -18.70 -5.46 -17.01
N LEU A 78 -17.89 -4.42 -17.07
CA LEU A 78 -17.52 -3.81 -18.34
C LEU A 78 -16.48 -4.74 -18.94
N VAL A 79 -16.98 -5.69 -19.74
CA VAL A 79 -16.17 -6.35 -20.76
C VAL A 79 -15.86 -5.30 -21.81
N LEU A 80 -14.85 -4.49 -21.51
CA LEU A 80 -14.23 -3.62 -22.50
C LEU A 80 -13.21 -4.45 -23.24
N ASN A 81 -12.98 -4.09 -24.49
CA ASN A 81 -11.92 -4.68 -25.29
C ASN A 81 -10.55 -4.30 -24.69
N THR A 82 -10.11 -5.09 -23.71
CA THR A 82 -8.97 -4.82 -22.82
C THR A 82 -7.64 -4.85 -23.54
N LYS A 83 -7.49 -5.66 -24.60
CA LYS A 83 -6.19 -5.89 -25.26
C LYS A 83 -5.51 -4.61 -25.76
N THR A 84 -6.26 -3.66 -26.31
CA THR A 84 -5.68 -2.43 -26.88
C THR A 84 -5.34 -1.39 -25.81
N ARG A 85 -6.21 -1.20 -24.81
CA ARG A 85 -5.92 -0.37 -23.62
C ARG A 85 -4.71 -0.91 -22.87
N ASP A 86 -4.62 -2.24 -22.81
CA ASP A 86 -3.53 -2.91 -22.13
C ASP A 86 -2.19 -2.65 -22.79
N THR A 87 -2.16 -2.73 -24.12
CA THR A 87 -0.97 -2.42 -24.92
C THR A 87 -0.49 -0.97 -24.74
N ILE A 88 -1.38 0.02 -24.57
CA ILE A 88 -1.00 1.43 -24.43
C ILE A 88 -0.41 1.73 -23.04
N LEU A 89 -1.04 1.24 -21.97
CA LEU A 89 -0.56 1.48 -20.60
C LEU A 89 0.79 0.81 -20.31
N ASP A 90 1.06 -0.32 -20.98
CA ASP A 90 2.33 -1.03 -20.87
C ASP A 90 3.49 -0.28 -21.57
N GLN A 91 3.17 0.63 -22.50
CA GLN A 91 4.15 1.43 -23.24
C GLN A 91 4.44 2.81 -22.60
N LEU A 92 3.62 3.24 -21.64
CA LEU A 92 3.81 4.53 -20.97
C LEU A 92 4.83 4.40 -19.82
N PRO A 93 5.97 5.11 -19.87
CA PRO A 93 6.91 5.14 -18.76
C PRO A 93 6.29 5.89 -17.59
N ILE A 94 6.61 5.50 -16.36
CA ILE A 94 6.19 6.26 -15.19
C ILE A 94 6.79 7.67 -15.24
N LEU A 95 5.93 8.69 -15.32
CA LEU A 95 6.33 10.09 -15.32
C LEU A 95 6.95 10.44 -13.97
N GLY A 96 8.28 10.41 -13.90
CA GLY A 96 9.02 10.61 -12.65
C GLY A 96 10.46 10.10 -12.63
N GLN A 97 10.92 9.42 -13.69
CA GLN A 97 12.36 9.22 -13.89
C GLN A 97 13.02 10.55 -14.29
N ARG A 98 13.27 11.43 -13.31
CA ARG A 98 14.11 12.61 -13.51
C ARG A 98 15.37 12.57 -12.68
N ASN A 99 16.44 12.42 -13.45
CA ASN A 99 17.80 12.85 -13.26
C ASN A 99 18.61 12.13 -12.19
N ASP A 100 19.66 11.50 -12.72
CA ASP A 100 20.83 10.93 -12.08
C ASP A 100 21.53 11.99 -11.21
N TYR A 101 20.90 12.42 -10.11
CA TYR A 101 21.59 13.09 -9.02
C TYR A 101 22.43 12.02 -8.34
N ARG A 102 23.62 11.78 -8.87
CA ARG A 102 24.70 11.14 -8.12
C ARG A 102 25.06 12.06 -6.96
N ALA A 103 24.33 11.93 -5.86
CA ALA A 103 24.80 12.40 -4.57
C ALA A 103 26.19 11.79 -4.35
N LYS A 104 27.17 12.64 -4.02
CA LYS A 104 28.50 12.18 -3.61
C LYS A 104 28.32 11.11 -2.53
N PRO A 105 29.09 10.01 -2.54
CA PRO A 105 29.03 9.01 -1.50
C PRO A 105 29.49 9.65 -0.19
N THR A 106 28.55 10.18 0.58
CA THR A 106 28.78 10.49 1.98
C THR A 106 28.64 9.19 2.74
N ASN A 107 29.61 8.89 3.61
CA ASN A 107 29.61 7.79 4.58
C ASN A 107 28.46 7.89 5.62
N MET A 108 27.28 8.34 5.21
CA MET A 108 26.13 8.54 6.08
C MET A 108 25.34 7.23 6.11
N VAL A 109 25.34 6.59 7.28
CA VAL A 109 24.55 5.38 7.55
C VAL A 109 23.07 5.75 7.46
N LEU A 110 22.27 4.98 6.72
CA LEU A 110 20.81 5.10 6.70
C LEU A 110 20.31 4.85 8.13
N ILE A 111 19.42 5.69 8.67
CA ILE A 111 18.85 5.50 10.02
C ILE A 111 17.34 5.34 9.88
N LEU A 112 16.81 4.22 10.35
CA LEU A 112 15.38 3.99 10.53
C LEU A 112 15.04 4.12 12.02
N GLY A 113 14.26 5.13 12.37
CA GLY A 113 13.78 5.32 13.75
C GLY A 113 12.36 4.81 13.93
N ASN A 114 12.12 3.95 14.91
CA ASN A 114 10.77 3.52 15.31
C ASN A 114 10.76 2.98 16.75
N TRP A 115 9.58 2.71 17.31
CA TRP A 115 9.47 1.87 18.50
C TRP A 115 10.09 0.47 18.31
N ARG A 116 10.55 -0.16 19.40
CA ARG A 116 11.02 -1.57 19.47
C ARG A 116 9.85 -2.57 19.35
N ILE A 117 9.11 -2.45 18.26
CA ILE A 117 7.99 -3.32 17.90
C ILE A 117 8.06 -3.57 16.39
N ARG A 118 7.30 -4.54 15.87
CA ARG A 118 7.11 -4.64 14.41
C ARG A 118 6.45 -3.37 13.87
N GLY A 119 5.19 -3.14 14.23
CA GLY A 119 4.43 -1.94 13.90
C GLY A 119 4.56 -1.51 12.44
N TYR A 120 4.44 -0.21 12.19
CA TYR A 120 4.51 0.35 10.84
C TYR A 120 5.92 0.30 10.20
N ALA A 121 6.96 -0.02 10.98
CA ALA A 121 8.34 -0.09 10.49
C ALA A 121 8.71 -1.45 9.89
N GLN A 122 7.96 -2.51 10.19
CA GLN A 122 8.31 -3.85 9.74
C GLN A 122 8.36 -4.01 8.20
N PRO A 123 7.44 -3.45 7.41
CA PRO A 123 7.57 -3.49 5.95
C PRO A 123 8.85 -2.80 5.46
N ILE A 124 9.25 -1.71 6.13
CA ILE A 124 10.46 -0.95 5.80
C ILE A 124 11.71 -1.79 6.10
N ARG A 125 11.75 -2.45 7.27
CA ARG A 125 12.84 -3.35 7.65
C ARG A 125 12.98 -4.53 6.69
N LEU A 126 11.86 -5.13 6.27
CA LEU A 126 11.87 -6.21 5.26
C LEU A 126 12.43 -5.71 3.93
N LEU A 127 11.99 -4.55 3.45
CA LEU A 127 12.52 -3.96 2.21
C LEU A 127 14.03 -3.69 2.31
N LEU A 128 14.49 -3.09 3.41
CA LEU A 128 15.92 -2.84 3.66
C LEU A 128 16.73 -4.14 3.73
N ALA A 129 16.19 -5.18 4.38
CA ALA A 129 16.81 -6.50 4.42
C ALA A 129 16.91 -7.12 3.03
N HIS A 130 15.83 -7.09 2.23
CA HIS A 130 15.84 -7.56 0.86
C HIS A 130 16.91 -6.87 0.02
N ALA A 131 17.03 -5.55 0.16
CA ALA A 131 18.01 -4.72 -0.55
C ALA A 131 19.45 -4.84 -0.01
N CYS A 132 19.70 -5.67 1.03
CA CYS A 132 20.98 -5.75 1.74
C CYS A 132 21.52 -4.38 2.18
N ALA A 133 20.62 -3.44 2.50
CA ALA A 133 20.99 -2.09 2.87
C ALA A 133 21.69 -2.08 4.24
N GLN A 134 22.80 -1.36 4.34
CA GLN A 134 23.45 -1.08 5.63
C GLN A 134 22.70 0.08 6.29
N TYR A 135 22.18 -0.16 7.50
CA TYR A 135 21.42 0.85 8.24
C TYR A 135 21.47 0.64 9.74
N GLU A 136 21.27 1.73 10.48
CA GLU A 136 20.98 1.73 11.91
C GLU A 136 19.46 1.63 12.12
N ASP A 137 19.00 0.61 12.85
CA ASP A 137 17.63 0.52 13.34
C ASP A 137 17.57 1.15 14.72
N LYS A 138 17.31 2.46 14.77
CA LYS A 138 17.16 3.20 16.03
C LYS A 138 15.81 2.88 16.65
N ARG A 139 15.85 2.07 17.71
CA ARG A 139 14.67 1.55 18.40
C ARG A 139 14.45 2.28 19.72
N TYR A 140 13.30 2.92 19.85
CA TYR A 140 12.85 3.52 21.11
C TYR A 140 12.10 2.48 21.95
N ASP A 141 12.37 2.43 23.25
CA ASP A 141 11.68 1.58 24.19
C ASP A 141 10.50 2.31 24.86
N PHE A 142 9.48 1.53 25.24
CA PHE A 142 8.39 2.06 26.06
C PHE A 142 8.85 2.17 27.52
N GLY A 143 8.46 3.25 28.19
CA GLY A 143 8.62 3.36 29.65
C GLY A 143 7.85 2.28 30.44
N PRO A 144 8.13 2.11 31.74
CA PRO A 144 7.52 1.05 32.54
C PRO A 144 6.05 1.32 32.93
N THR A 145 5.58 2.56 32.84
CA THR A 145 4.21 2.96 33.26
C THR A 145 3.48 3.69 32.13
N PRO A 146 2.13 3.71 32.13
CA PRO A 146 1.35 4.45 31.13
C PRO A 146 1.80 5.90 30.91
N ASP A 147 2.07 6.63 32.00
CA ASP A 147 2.52 8.03 31.94
C ASP A 147 3.92 8.20 31.34
N THR A 148 4.73 7.14 31.33
CA THR A 148 6.12 7.17 30.86
C THR A 148 6.35 6.45 29.55
N TRP A 149 5.33 5.79 28.98
CA TRP A 149 5.45 4.98 27.75
C TRP A 149 6.17 5.68 26.61
N THR A 150 5.94 6.98 26.41
CA THR A 150 6.47 7.71 25.25
C THR A 150 7.74 8.53 25.54
N THR A 151 8.24 8.48 26.79
CA THR A 151 9.26 9.41 27.28
C THR A 151 10.55 9.36 26.48
N GLU A 152 11.00 8.17 26.07
CA GLU A 152 12.26 8.04 25.31
C GLU A 152 12.20 8.77 23.98
N TRP A 153 11.12 8.57 23.21
CA TRP A 153 10.91 9.28 21.95
C TRP A 153 10.76 10.79 22.16
N LEU A 154 9.98 11.20 23.18
CA LEU A 154 9.70 12.63 23.41
C LEU A 154 10.95 13.45 23.73
N LYS A 155 12.04 12.84 24.23
CA LYS A 155 13.33 13.52 24.45
C LYS A 155 13.97 14.01 23.15
N GLU A 156 13.75 13.32 22.04
CA GLU A 156 14.39 13.63 20.76
C GLU A 156 13.41 14.18 19.71
N LYS A 157 12.11 13.86 19.80
CA LYS A 157 11.09 14.13 18.78
C LYS A 157 11.24 15.47 18.05
N PHE A 158 11.36 16.55 18.80
CA PHE A 158 11.37 17.92 18.25
C PHE A 158 12.76 18.46 17.91
N ASN A 159 13.83 17.70 18.17
CA ASN A 159 15.23 18.11 18.01
C ASN A 159 15.94 17.40 16.83
N LEU A 160 15.21 16.57 16.08
CA LEU A 160 15.75 15.77 14.99
C LEU A 160 15.77 16.48 13.62
N GLY A 161 15.14 17.66 13.53
CA GLY A 161 15.01 18.41 12.28
C GLY A 161 14.11 17.72 11.26
N LEU A 162 13.04 17.06 11.72
CA LEU A 162 11.96 16.51 10.90
C LEU A 162 10.89 17.59 10.66
N ASP A 163 10.41 17.75 9.44
CA ASP A 163 9.33 18.71 9.12
C ASP A 163 8.02 18.35 9.85
N PHE A 164 7.71 17.05 9.90
CA PHE A 164 6.56 16.50 10.62
C PHE A 164 7.01 15.41 11.59
N PRO A 165 7.46 15.76 12.82
CA PRO A 165 8.02 14.80 13.76
C PRO A 165 7.08 13.64 14.12
N ASN A 166 7.43 12.44 13.68
CA ASN A 166 6.64 11.22 13.88
C ASN A 166 7.52 9.96 13.77
N LEU A 167 6.96 8.81 14.18
CA LEU A 167 7.54 7.49 13.95
C LEU A 167 6.66 6.68 12.98
N PRO A 168 7.25 5.87 12.08
CA PRO A 168 8.68 5.78 11.83
C PRO A 168 9.22 7.03 11.11
N TYR A 169 10.52 7.28 11.27
CA TYR A 169 11.27 8.24 10.46
C TYR A 169 12.46 7.57 9.75
N LEU A 170 12.92 8.19 8.67
CA LEU A 170 14.10 7.77 7.91
C LEU A 170 15.06 8.95 7.76
N PHE A 171 16.35 8.72 8.01
CA PHE A 171 17.46 9.58 7.57
C PHE A 171 18.30 8.87 6.52
N ASP A 172 18.59 9.58 5.44
CA ASP A 172 19.44 9.13 4.35
C ASP A 172 20.24 10.33 3.81
N GLY A 173 21.39 10.59 4.44
CA GLY A 173 22.16 11.82 4.21
C GLY A 173 21.34 13.05 4.61
N ASP A 174 21.11 13.95 3.66
CA ASP A 174 20.30 15.16 3.86
C ASP A 174 18.79 14.90 3.78
N VAL A 175 18.36 13.71 3.33
CA VAL A 175 16.95 13.35 3.28
C VAL A 175 16.48 12.97 4.68
N LYS A 176 15.52 13.73 5.20
CA LYS A 176 14.84 13.47 6.47
C LYS A 176 13.35 13.39 6.26
N MET A 177 12.73 12.26 6.60
CA MET A 177 11.30 12.07 6.31
C MET A 177 10.59 11.21 7.35
N THR A 178 9.29 11.39 7.45
CA THR A 178 8.37 10.55 8.24
C THR A 178 7.29 9.96 7.32
N GLN A 179 6.29 9.29 7.89
CA GLN A 179 5.23 8.55 7.20
C GLN A 179 5.73 7.24 6.56
N SER A 180 5.26 6.11 7.09
CA SER A 180 5.72 4.78 6.71
C SER A 180 5.59 4.47 5.21
N ILE A 181 4.46 4.85 4.59
CA ILE A 181 4.25 4.65 3.15
C ILE A 181 5.15 5.57 2.31
N ALA A 182 5.40 6.80 2.75
CA ALA A 182 6.32 7.70 2.07
C ALA A 182 7.75 7.15 2.10
N ILE A 183 8.19 6.64 3.26
CA ILE A 183 9.48 5.97 3.44
C ILE A 183 9.58 4.73 2.54
N LEU A 184 8.57 3.87 2.51
CA LEU A 184 8.52 2.71 1.62
C LEU A 184 8.64 3.10 0.15
N ARG A 185 7.89 4.11 -0.31
CA ARG A 185 7.97 4.62 -1.68
C ARG A 185 9.36 5.18 -2.00
N TYR A 186 9.97 5.91 -1.05
CA TYR A 186 11.32 6.45 -1.20
C TYR A 186 12.37 5.34 -1.37
N LEU A 187 12.37 4.35 -0.48
CA LEU A 187 13.30 3.22 -0.53
C LEU A 187 13.00 2.31 -1.73
N GLY A 188 11.73 2.12 -2.06
CA GLY A 188 11.31 1.42 -3.28
C GLY A 188 11.96 2.03 -4.52
N ARG A 189 11.93 3.36 -4.66
CA ARG A 189 12.65 4.04 -5.75
C ARG A 189 14.16 3.86 -5.65
N LYS A 190 14.74 4.06 -4.46
CA LYS A 190 16.20 3.96 -4.22
C LYS A 190 16.75 2.58 -4.59
N PHE A 191 16.00 1.52 -4.31
CA PHE A 191 16.39 0.13 -4.56
C PHE A 191 15.70 -0.50 -5.78
N LYS A 192 15.03 0.30 -6.62
CA LYS A 192 14.36 -0.15 -7.86
C LYS A 192 13.28 -1.23 -7.64
N LEU A 193 12.58 -1.16 -6.50
CA LEU A 193 11.43 -1.99 -6.13
C LEU A 193 10.12 -1.22 -6.37
N VAL A 194 9.98 -0.63 -7.55
CA VAL A 194 8.82 0.16 -7.98
C VAL A 194 8.23 -0.43 -9.26
N PRO A 195 6.95 -0.19 -9.54
CA PRO A 195 6.32 -0.60 -10.81
C PRO A 195 7.09 -0.08 -12.02
N SER A 196 7.05 -0.82 -13.13
CA SER A 196 7.81 -0.50 -14.35
C SER A 196 7.02 0.35 -15.36
N ASN A 197 5.70 0.35 -15.25
CA ASN A 197 4.77 1.05 -16.15
C ASN A 197 3.54 1.56 -15.39
N GLU A 198 2.71 2.37 -16.03
CA GLU A 198 1.53 2.99 -15.41
C GLU A 198 0.46 1.98 -14.98
N ARG A 199 0.34 0.83 -15.65
CA ARG A 199 -0.58 -0.24 -15.24
C ARG A 199 -0.17 -0.85 -13.91
N GLU A 200 1.08 -1.26 -13.79
CA GLU A 200 1.65 -1.74 -12.53
C GLU A 200 1.59 -0.63 -11.47
N GLY A 201 1.83 0.62 -11.87
CA GLY A 201 1.67 1.82 -11.05
C GLY A 201 0.30 1.91 -10.41
N ALA A 202 -0.76 1.90 -11.23
CA ALA A 202 -2.13 1.95 -10.75
C ALA A 202 -2.45 0.80 -9.77
N ARG A 203 -1.96 -0.42 -10.05
CA ARG A 203 -2.15 -1.57 -9.16
C ARG A 203 -1.45 -1.38 -7.81
N VAL A 204 -0.17 -0.99 -7.84
CA VAL A 204 0.67 -0.79 -6.66
C VAL A 204 0.13 0.35 -5.80
N TYR A 205 -0.14 1.52 -6.39
CA TYR A 205 -0.58 2.71 -5.67
C TYR A 205 -1.98 2.58 -5.08
N MET A 206 -2.88 1.87 -5.75
CA MET A 206 -4.20 1.57 -5.20
C MET A 206 -4.08 0.60 -4.02
N LEU A 207 -3.33 -0.50 -4.20
CA LEU A 207 -3.21 -1.52 -3.17
C LEU A 207 -2.56 -0.99 -1.89
N GLU A 208 -1.54 -0.15 -1.97
CA GLU A 208 -0.93 0.40 -0.75
C GLU A 208 -1.91 1.24 0.10
N GLN A 209 -2.84 1.96 -0.53
CA GLN A 209 -3.84 2.77 0.18
C GLN A 209 -4.90 1.86 0.79
N GLU A 210 -5.35 0.85 0.05
CA GLU A 210 -6.30 -0.15 0.55
C GLU A 210 -5.74 -0.90 1.77
N ILE A 211 -4.47 -1.32 1.71
CA ILE A 211 -3.82 -1.99 2.85
C ILE A 211 -3.65 -1.02 4.04
N LEU A 212 -3.40 0.27 3.80
CA LEU A 212 -3.32 1.26 4.87
C LEU A 212 -4.68 1.44 5.58
N ASP A 213 -5.78 1.49 4.83
CA ASP A 213 -7.14 1.54 5.39
C ASP A 213 -7.44 0.28 6.22
N TRP A 214 -7.12 -0.90 5.69
CA TRP A 214 -7.32 -2.16 6.42
C TRP A 214 -6.45 -2.27 7.66
N ARG A 215 -5.21 -1.77 7.60
CA ARG A 215 -4.30 -1.71 8.75
C ARG A 215 -4.77 -0.71 9.81
N THR A 216 -5.44 0.36 9.41
CA THR A 216 -6.06 1.31 10.33
C THR A 216 -7.19 0.61 11.10
N GLN A 217 -8.10 -0.08 10.41
CA GLN A 217 -9.18 -0.85 11.03
C GLN A 217 -8.65 -1.99 11.93
N GLN A 218 -7.56 -2.64 11.52
CA GLN A 218 -6.87 -3.64 12.35
C GLN A 218 -6.35 -3.01 13.65
N SER A 219 -5.72 -1.84 13.56
CA SER A 219 -5.19 -1.13 14.72
C SER A 219 -6.33 -0.67 15.63
N GLU A 220 -7.42 -0.15 15.07
CA GLU A 220 -8.62 0.21 15.84
C GLU A 220 -9.13 -0.96 16.68
N LEU A 221 -9.20 -2.18 16.13
CA LEU A 221 -9.54 -3.35 16.92
C LEU A 221 -8.50 -3.64 18.01
N PHE A 222 -7.22 -3.71 17.65
CA PHE A 222 -6.16 -4.21 18.55
C PHE A 222 -5.89 -3.28 19.75
N TYR A 223 -6.27 -2.01 19.67
CA TYR A 223 -6.21 -1.06 20.78
C TYR A 223 -7.58 -0.76 21.41
N ASN A 224 -8.63 -1.47 21.01
CA ASN A 224 -9.98 -1.27 21.54
C ASN A 224 -10.12 -1.95 22.90
N SER A 225 -10.53 -1.21 23.95
CA SER A 225 -10.83 -1.79 25.27
C SER A 225 -11.97 -2.83 25.23
N ASN A 226 -12.82 -2.80 24.20
CA ASN A 226 -13.87 -3.78 23.90
C ASN A 226 -13.41 -4.82 22.85
N PHE A 227 -12.13 -5.16 22.85
CA PHE A 227 -11.52 -6.06 21.86
C PHE A 227 -12.28 -7.39 21.71
N GLU A 228 -12.57 -8.08 22.82
CA GLU A 228 -13.21 -9.41 22.76
C GLU A 228 -14.60 -9.38 22.13
N SER A 229 -15.40 -8.34 22.37
CA SER A 229 -16.73 -8.21 21.76
C SER A 229 -16.67 -7.77 20.30
N SER A 230 -15.62 -7.05 19.90
CA SER A 230 -15.44 -6.53 18.53
C SER A 230 -14.71 -7.53 17.60
N LYS A 231 -13.99 -8.49 18.18
CA LYS A 231 -13.16 -9.47 17.48
C LYS A 231 -13.92 -10.27 16.42
N GLY A 232 -15.11 -10.77 16.75
CA GLY A 232 -15.91 -11.59 15.82
C GLY A 232 -16.28 -10.84 14.54
N ALA A 233 -16.79 -9.61 14.66
CA ALA A 233 -17.17 -8.79 13.52
C ALA A 233 -15.97 -8.46 12.61
N TYR A 234 -14.81 -8.20 13.22
CA TYR A 234 -13.59 -7.97 12.45
C TYR A 234 -13.14 -9.21 11.68
N ILE A 235 -13.18 -10.41 12.28
CA ILE A 235 -12.79 -11.66 11.60
C ILE A 235 -13.69 -11.91 10.39
N GLU A 236 -15.00 -11.68 10.50
CA GLU A 236 -15.91 -11.82 9.36
C GLU A 236 -15.59 -10.83 8.23
N GLY A 237 -15.34 -9.55 8.55
CA GLY A 237 -14.92 -8.57 7.55
C GLY A 237 -13.53 -8.87 6.95
N LEU A 238 -12.62 -9.43 7.75
CA LEU A 238 -11.28 -9.81 7.31
C LEU A 238 -11.31 -10.90 6.23
N LYS A 239 -12.22 -11.89 6.34
CA LYS A 239 -12.40 -12.92 5.30
C LYS A 239 -12.74 -12.31 3.94
N GLY A 240 -13.62 -11.29 3.91
CA GLY A 240 -13.98 -10.56 2.69
C GLY A 240 -12.79 -9.80 2.07
N LYS A 241 -11.97 -9.15 2.92
CA LYS A 241 -10.74 -8.47 2.49
C LYS A 241 -9.72 -9.42 1.89
N VAL A 242 -9.47 -10.57 2.54
CA VAL A 242 -8.53 -11.58 2.05
C VAL A 242 -9.01 -12.20 0.73
N LYS A 243 -10.31 -12.44 0.57
CA LYS A 243 -10.88 -12.87 -0.72
C LYS A 243 -10.65 -11.84 -1.83
N SER A 244 -10.85 -10.54 -1.51
CA SER A 244 -10.60 -9.45 -2.45
C SER A 244 -9.12 -9.35 -2.82
N LEU A 245 -8.22 -9.50 -1.84
CA LEU A 245 -6.78 -9.51 -2.04
C LEU A 245 -6.32 -10.69 -2.90
N SER A 246 -6.86 -11.89 -2.66
CA SER A 246 -6.60 -13.09 -3.48
C SER A 246 -7.05 -12.88 -4.92
N THR A 247 -8.24 -12.30 -5.12
CA THR A 247 -8.75 -11.96 -6.46
C THR A 247 -7.86 -10.92 -7.15
N PHE A 248 -7.38 -9.92 -6.41
CA PHE A 248 -6.52 -8.87 -6.92
C PHE A 248 -5.12 -9.39 -7.31
N LEU A 249 -4.56 -10.32 -6.54
CA LEU A 249 -3.32 -11.03 -6.90
C LEU A 249 -3.53 -11.87 -8.17
N GLY A 250 -4.62 -12.63 -8.22
CA GLY A 250 -4.95 -13.53 -9.33
C GLY A 250 -3.88 -14.62 -9.49
N ASN A 251 -3.36 -14.73 -10.71
CA ASN A 251 -2.30 -15.69 -11.08
C ASN A 251 -0.89 -15.08 -11.03
N ASN A 252 -0.75 -13.84 -10.56
CA ASN A 252 0.56 -13.19 -10.51
C ASN A 252 1.36 -13.65 -9.29
N ASP A 253 2.68 -13.67 -9.41
CA ASP A 253 3.58 -13.97 -8.28
C ASP A 253 3.65 -12.81 -7.27
N PHE A 254 3.49 -11.58 -7.75
CA PHE A 254 3.58 -10.33 -6.98
C PHE A 254 2.44 -9.37 -7.37
N PHE A 255 2.11 -8.43 -6.47
CA PHE A 255 0.90 -7.63 -6.59
C PHE A 255 0.94 -6.59 -7.72
N SER A 256 2.12 -6.15 -8.13
CA SER A 256 2.26 -5.29 -9.31
C SER A 256 1.75 -5.97 -10.58
N GLY A 257 1.84 -7.30 -10.67
CA GLY A 257 1.58 -8.11 -11.86
C GLY A 257 2.84 -8.42 -12.68
N GLY A 258 3.91 -7.64 -12.54
CA GLY A 258 5.17 -7.83 -13.27
C GLY A 258 6.30 -8.39 -12.41
N GLY A 259 6.50 -7.84 -11.21
CA GLY A 259 7.60 -8.22 -10.32
C GLY A 259 7.46 -7.70 -8.89
N LEU A 260 8.42 -8.06 -8.04
CA LEU A 260 8.47 -7.63 -6.65
C LEU A 260 8.60 -6.10 -6.55
N THR A 261 7.77 -5.48 -5.72
CA THR A 261 7.79 -4.05 -5.42
C THR A 261 7.66 -3.80 -3.92
N TYR A 262 7.78 -2.54 -3.49
CA TYR A 262 7.65 -2.18 -2.08
C TYR A 262 6.28 -2.56 -1.48
N VAL A 263 5.21 -2.64 -2.28
CA VAL A 263 3.86 -2.97 -1.77
C VAL A 263 3.76 -4.42 -1.32
N ASP A 264 4.56 -5.32 -1.89
CA ASP A 264 4.54 -6.73 -1.51
C ASP A 264 5.01 -6.92 -0.05
N PHE A 265 5.98 -6.13 0.42
CA PHE A 265 6.39 -6.14 1.84
C PHE A 265 5.30 -5.56 2.77
N LEU A 266 4.55 -4.57 2.29
CA LEU A 266 3.42 -3.99 3.04
C LEU A 266 2.28 -5.01 3.17
N VAL A 267 1.92 -5.69 2.09
CA VAL A 267 0.90 -6.73 2.07
C VAL A 267 1.34 -7.93 2.90
N TYR A 268 2.58 -8.38 2.77
CA TYR A 268 3.13 -9.48 3.56
C TYR A 268 2.97 -9.23 5.05
N GLU A 269 3.38 -8.07 5.56
CA GLU A 269 3.26 -7.75 6.99
C GLU A 269 1.80 -7.71 7.44
N TRP A 270 0.92 -7.06 6.67
CA TRP A 270 -0.51 -7.02 7.02
C TRP A 270 -1.11 -8.43 7.08
N LEU A 271 -0.74 -9.29 6.12
CA LEU A 271 -1.23 -10.67 6.05
C LEU A 271 -0.65 -11.55 7.16
N ASP A 272 0.65 -11.43 7.47
CA ASP A 272 1.29 -12.21 8.53
C ASP A 272 0.72 -11.84 9.91
N VAL A 273 0.55 -10.56 10.21
CA VAL A 273 -0.08 -10.13 11.48
C VAL A 273 -1.50 -10.66 11.60
N ASN A 274 -2.30 -10.60 10.53
CA ASN A 274 -3.66 -11.16 10.56
C ASN A 274 -3.69 -12.69 10.64
N ARG A 275 -2.71 -13.39 10.07
CA ARG A 275 -2.55 -14.84 10.21
C ARG A 275 -2.14 -15.23 11.63
N LEU A 276 -1.28 -14.45 12.28
CA LEU A 276 -0.97 -14.63 13.70
C LEU A 276 -2.20 -14.42 14.59
N PHE A 277 -3.08 -13.50 14.20
CA PHE A 277 -4.33 -13.20 14.90
C PHE A 277 -5.42 -14.27 14.68
N TYR A 278 -5.58 -14.73 13.43
CA TYR A 278 -6.53 -15.76 13.03
C TYR A 278 -5.82 -16.81 12.17
N PRO A 279 -5.27 -17.89 12.77
CA PRO A 279 -4.41 -18.86 12.08
C PRO A 279 -5.01 -19.54 10.85
N GLU A 280 -6.34 -19.69 10.82
CA GLU A 280 -7.07 -20.33 9.72
C GLU A 280 -7.35 -19.38 8.54
N LEU A 281 -6.89 -18.12 8.60
CA LEU A 281 -7.24 -17.06 7.67
C LEU A 281 -7.03 -17.42 6.18
N LEU A 282 -5.99 -18.21 5.89
CA LEU A 282 -5.60 -18.55 4.53
C LEU A 282 -6.01 -19.97 4.10
N ASN A 283 -6.73 -20.71 4.94
CA ASN A 283 -7.14 -22.07 4.63
C ASN A 283 -7.92 -22.10 3.30
N GLY A 284 -7.38 -22.80 2.30
CA GLY A 284 -7.97 -22.92 0.98
C GLY A 284 -7.78 -21.70 0.06
N ILE A 285 -6.83 -20.80 0.38
CA ILE A 285 -6.49 -19.62 -0.44
C ILE A 285 -5.04 -19.72 -0.93
N ASP A 286 -4.80 -20.72 -1.79
CA ASP A 286 -3.46 -21.17 -2.20
C ASP A 286 -2.57 -20.05 -2.76
N ASN A 287 -3.13 -19.11 -3.53
CA ASN A 287 -2.31 -18.05 -4.15
C ASN A 287 -1.72 -17.09 -3.10
N LEU A 288 -2.44 -16.80 -2.01
CA LEU A 288 -1.93 -15.97 -0.91
C LEU A 288 -0.99 -16.75 0.01
N GLU A 289 -1.23 -18.05 0.24
CA GLU A 289 -0.25 -18.89 0.93
C GLU A 289 1.07 -18.96 0.16
N ASN A 290 0.99 -19.15 -1.16
CA ASN A 290 2.16 -19.17 -2.03
C ASN A 290 2.85 -17.80 -2.05
N PHE A 291 2.10 -16.70 -2.04
CA PHE A 291 2.63 -15.35 -1.85
C PHE A 291 3.46 -15.22 -0.57
N GLN A 292 2.95 -15.63 0.59
CA GLN A 292 3.72 -15.58 1.84
C GLN A 292 5.00 -16.42 1.77
N LYS A 293 4.88 -17.68 1.33
CA LYS A 293 6.03 -18.59 1.17
C LYS A 293 7.09 -18.01 0.23
N ARG A 294 6.67 -17.32 -0.84
CA ARG A 294 7.58 -16.68 -1.80
C ARG A 294 8.35 -15.52 -1.18
N ILE A 295 7.67 -14.65 -0.42
CA ILE A 295 8.35 -13.55 0.29
C ILE A 295 9.33 -14.08 1.33
N GLU A 296 8.92 -15.07 2.13
CA GLU A 296 9.75 -15.69 3.18
C GLU A 296 10.95 -16.47 2.64
N SER A 297 10.89 -16.94 1.38
CA SER A 297 11.98 -17.67 0.73
C SER A 297 12.93 -16.79 -0.08
N LEU A 298 12.68 -15.48 -0.19
CA LEU A 298 13.67 -14.55 -0.73
C LEU A 298 14.95 -14.63 0.13
N PRO A 299 16.15 -14.89 -0.43
CA PRO A 299 17.33 -15.27 0.35
C PRO A 299 17.63 -14.34 1.53
N ASN A 300 17.68 -13.03 1.27
CA ASN A 300 17.99 -12.03 2.31
C ASN A 300 16.85 -11.85 3.33
N ILE A 301 15.60 -12.13 2.94
CA ILE A 301 14.45 -12.11 3.86
C ILE A 301 14.48 -13.34 4.76
N ALA A 302 14.73 -14.52 4.19
CA ALA A 302 14.84 -15.77 4.93
C ALA A 302 15.92 -15.68 6.02
N ASP A 303 17.08 -15.10 5.68
CA ASP A 303 18.17 -14.86 6.64
C ASP A 303 17.80 -13.80 7.66
N TYR A 304 17.17 -12.70 7.23
CA TYR A 304 16.71 -11.65 8.14
C TYR A 304 15.72 -12.17 9.18
N ILE A 305 14.69 -12.93 8.77
CA ILE A 305 13.66 -13.50 9.65
C ILE A 305 14.27 -14.42 10.74
N LYS A 306 15.37 -15.11 10.42
CA LYS A 306 16.08 -15.98 11.37
C LYS A 306 17.06 -15.24 12.27
N SER A 307 17.39 -13.99 11.95
CA SER A 307 18.37 -13.20 12.69
C SER A 307 17.78 -12.54 13.94
N GLU A 308 18.64 -12.16 14.89
CA GLU A 308 18.25 -11.39 16.09
C GLU A 308 17.71 -9.99 15.76
N LYS A 309 17.95 -9.50 14.53
CA LYS A 309 17.41 -8.21 14.08
C LYS A 309 15.89 -8.30 13.85
N PHE A 310 15.36 -9.47 13.52
CA PHE A 310 13.94 -9.64 13.28
C PHE A 310 13.13 -9.56 14.58
N ILE A 311 12.24 -8.59 14.66
CA ILE A 311 11.30 -8.48 15.78
C ILE A 311 10.16 -9.47 15.53
N LYS A 312 10.16 -10.60 16.24
CA LYS A 312 9.03 -11.55 16.17
C LYS A 312 7.80 -11.00 16.89
N PHE A 313 7.99 -10.47 18.10
CA PHE A 313 7.03 -9.77 18.94
C PHE A 313 7.77 -8.66 19.73
N PRO A 314 7.07 -7.63 20.22
CA PRO A 314 5.63 -7.40 20.06
C PRO A 314 5.28 -6.88 18.66
N LEU A 315 4.05 -7.17 18.22
CA LEU A 315 3.49 -6.71 16.93
C LEU A 315 3.08 -5.24 17.01
N ASN A 316 2.50 -4.86 18.15
CA ASN A 316 1.93 -3.55 18.46
C ASN A 316 2.63 -2.94 19.69
N GLY A 317 2.27 -1.70 20.04
CA GLY A 317 2.73 -1.08 21.28
C GLY A 317 2.16 -1.77 22.51
N ILE A 318 2.80 -1.58 23.67
CA ILE A 318 2.47 -2.25 24.94
C ILE A 318 1.02 -2.01 25.42
N MET A 319 0.35 -0.99 24.90
CA MET A 319 -1.03 -0.63 25.19
C MET A 319 -2.08 -1.36 24.34
N ALA A 320 -1.65 -2.18 23.37
CA ALA A 320 -2.58 -2.97 22.58
C ALA A 320 -3.13 -4.15 23.41
N GLU A 321 -4.42 -4.39 23.32
CA GLU A 321 -5.09 -5.58 23.85
C GLU A 321 -4.61 -6.86 23.14
N TRP A 322 -4.17 -6.74 21.88
CA TRP A 322 -3.59 -7.86 21.14
C TRP A 322 -2.25 -7.53 20.48
N GLY A 323 -1.27 -8.43 20.66
CA GLY A 323 0.05 -8.32 20.07
C GLY A 323 0.97 -7.26 20.69
N GLY A 324 0.60 -6.68 21.84
CA GLY A 324 1.42 -5.70 22.58
C GLY A 324 2.47 -6.32 23.50
N LYS A 325 2.48 -7.64 23.68
CA LYS A 325 3.39 -8.38 24.56
C LYS A 325 3.93 -9.62 23.86
#